data_AF-A0A1S2P677-F1
#
_entry.id   AF-A0A1S2P677-F1
#
_cell.length_a   1.000
_cell.length_b   1.000
_cell.length_c   1.000
_cell.angle_alpha   90.00
_cell.angle_beta   90.00
_cell.angle_gamma   90.00
#
_symmetry.space_group_name_H-M   'P 1'
#
loop_
_entity.id
_entity.type
_entity.pdbx_description
1 polymer ?
#
loop_
_entity_poly.entity_id
_entity_poly.type
_entity_poly.pdbx_seq_one_letter_code
_entity_poly.pdbx_strand_id
1 'polypeptide(L)'
;MTEPPGTGRPAPPEAAGRRGRKPAPISTAAGPAHRAWLEPVRRHVFSSGLTLDDLVHRSGYSKTRISELLRGNGYYPTWEITFSMIRALGLPVRPMRRLWTAAAREARKERWWIEQCIGQVACEAEPPPLAHQAFIEAMRAPYTAYARAFLLAEDRVRWAVGETFDLLWLSWDTVASSENVRRGAWLLLRSRVLARATHRDGRPDLRAAVFSTEEVSDSVPGHLVLMTDLVDLFDAIARLPQDQMDVVVLGHLCGLDLAETIPYVTGLSPAITHAVDHHARAALEALLHRAGSRE
;
A
#
# COMPACT_ATOMS: atom_id res chain seq x y z
N MET A 1 -16.99 66.20 -40.17
CA MET A 1 -16.20 65.01 -40.55
C MET A 1 -15.61 64.47 -39.27
N THR A 2 -16.20 63.40 -38.73
CA THR A 2 -15.83 62.83 -37.43
C THR A 2 -15.76 61.33 -37.63
N GLU A 3 -14.55 60.75 -37.53
CA GLU A 3 -14.30 59.31 -37.64
C GLU A 3 -14.84 58.55 -36.41
N PRO A 4 -15.32 57.31 -36.56
CA PRO A 4 -15.71 56.47 -35.43
C PRO A 4 -14.50 55.68 -34.88
N PRO A 5 -14.47 55.36 -33.57
CA PRO A 5 -13.37 54.64 -32.95
C PRO A 5 -13.39 53.16 -33.30
N GLY A 6 -12.23 52.62 -33.65
CA GLY A 6 -12.00 51.23 -34.01
C GLY A 6 -12.29 50.27 -32.85
N THR A 7 -13.00 49.20 -33.18
CA THR A 7 -13.29 48.07 -32.30
C THR A 7 -12.00 47.31 -31.95
N GLY A 8 -11.65 47.34 -30.67
CA GLY A 8 -10.54 46.57 -30.12
C GLY A 8 -10.73 45.07 -30.34
N ARG A 9 -9.78 44.44 -31.02
CA ARG A 9 -9.70 42.99 -31.19
C ARG A 9 -9.41 42.36 -29.82
N PRO A 10 -10.19 41.36 -29.35
CA PRO A 10 -9.88 40.68 -28.11
C PRO A 10 -8.58 39.89 -28.25
N ALA A 11 -7.74 39.96 -27.22
CA ALA A 11 -6.49 39.22 -27.13
C ALA A 11 -6.75 37.71 -27.24
N PRO A 12 -5.85 36.92 -27.87
CA PRO A 12 -6.02 35.49 -27.94
C PRO A 12 -5.99 34.88 -26.53
N PRO A 13 -6.80 33.84 -26.25
CA PRO A 13 -6.72 33.13 -24.98
C PRO A 13 -5.31 32.52 -24.83
N GLU A 14 -4.69 32.76 -23.66
CA GLU A 14 -3.46 32.11 -23.27
C GLU A 14 -3.59 30.61 -23.49
N ALA A 15 -2.67 30.06 -24.28
CA ALA A 15 -2.65 28.65 -24.61
C ALA A 15 -2.54 27.84 -23.32
N ALA A 16 -3.65 27.21 -22.91
CA ALA A 16 -3.66 26.20 -21.86
C ALA A 16 -2.55 25.19 -22.15
N GLY A 17 -1.51 25.20 -21.32
CA GLY A 17 -0.30 24.40 -21.50
C GLY A 17 -0.67 22.95 -21.78
N ARG A 18 -0.26 22.44 -22.94
CA ARG A 18 -0.50 21.05 -23.34
C ARG A 18 0.03 20.13 -22.23
N ARG A 19 -0.88 19.48 -21.51
CA ARG A 19 -0.55 18.46 -20.50
C ARG A 19 0.40 17.46 -21.14
N GLY A 20 1.62 17.38 -20.62
CA GLY A 20 2.67 16.52 -21.17
C GLY A 20 2.20 15.07 -21.29
N ARG A 21 2.73 14.34 -22.29
CA ARG A 21 2.43 12.92 -22.51
C ARG A 21 2.66 12.14 -21.20
N LYS A 22 1.69 11.29 -20.83
CA LYS A 22 1.82 10.40 -19.66
C LYS A 22 3.13 9.59 -19.78
N PRO A 23 3.99 9.59 -18.75
CA PRO A 23 5.19 8.75 -18.70
C PRO A 23 4.85 7.29 -18.94
N ALA A 24 5.82 6.56 -19.49
CA ALA A 24 5.72 5.12 -19.65
C ALA A 24 5.37 4.43 -18.31
N PRO A 25 4.80 3.21 -18.34
CA PRO A 25 4.56 2.41 -17.14
C PRO A 25 5.82 2.30 -16.26
N ILE A 26 5.63 2.05 -14.96
CA ILE A 26 6.75 1.74 -14.08
C ILE A 26 7.39 0.45 -14.58
N SER A 27 8.72 0.43 -14.64
CA SER A 27 9.53 -0.71 -15.07
C SER A 27 9.07 -2.00 -14.41
N THR A 28 9.02 -3.10 -15.14
CA THR A 28 8.82 -4.45 -14.58
C THR A 28 10.01 -4.90 -13.72
N ALA A 29 11.19 -4.29 -13.90
CA ALA A 29 12.39 -4.56 -13.10
C ALA A 29 12.39 -3.88 -11.73
N ALA A 30 11.54 -2.88 -11.48
CA ALA A 30 11.42 -2.27 -10.16
C ALA A 30 10.91 -3.31 -9.16
N GLY A 31 11.48 -3.38 -7.96
CA GLY A 31 10.95 -4.25 -6.91
C GLY A 31 9.62 -3.74 -6.31
N PRO A 32 8.86 -4.57 -5.58
CA PRO A 32 7.63 -4.16 -4.91
C PRO A 32 7.76 -2.91 -4.05
N ALA A 33 8.82 -2.78 -3.24
CA ALA A 33 9.05 -1.62 -2.39
C ALA A 33 9.37 -0.36 -3.22
N HIS A 34 10.11 -0.49 -4.32
CA HIS A 34 10.38 0.63 -5.23
C HIS A 34 9.08 1.12 -5.87
N ARG A 35 8.23 0.21 -6.37
CA ARG A 35 6.92 0.59 -6.91
C ARG A 35 6.04 1.25 -5.87
N ALA A 36 6.04 0.73 -4.64
CA ALA A 36 5.18 1.20 -3.57
C ALA A 36 5.29 2.70 -3.33
N TRP A 37 6.51 3.27 -3.27
CA TRP A 37 6.69 4.71 -3.12
C TRP A 37 6.60 5.47 -4.45
N LEU A 38 6.98 4.84 -5.56
CA LEU A 38 6.99 5.52 -6.86
C LEU A 38 5.59 5.80 -7.39
N GLU A 39 4.63 4.93 -7.12
CA GLU A 39 3.22 5.10 -7.48
C GLU A 39 2.58 6.38 -6.92
N PRO A 40 2.61 6.66 -5.60
CA PRO A 40 2.07 7.90 -5.05
C PRO A 40 2.84 9.13 -5.52
N VAL A 41 4.17 9.07 -5.66
CA VAL A 41 4.96 10.18 -6.22
C VAL A 41 4.53 10.50 -7.65
N ARG A 42 4.41 9.48 -8.52
CA ARG A 42 3.91 9.66 -9.89
C ARG A 42 2.49 10.21 -9.90
N ARG A 43 1.60 9.70 -9.04
CA ARG A 43 0.22 10.20 -8.93
C ARG A 43 0.21 11.68 -8.61
N HIS A 44 1.05 12.11 -7.66
CA HIS A 44 1.18 13.52 -7.27
C HIS A 44 1.74 14.39 -8.39
N VAL A 45 2.72 13.91 -9.14
CA VAL A 45 3.19 14.60 -10.36
C VAL A 45 2.04 14.85 -11.33
N PHE A 46 1.17 13.87 -11.56
CA PHE A 46 0.06 14.01 -12.51
C PHE A 46 -1.11 14.85 -12.00
N SER A 47 -1.33 14.89 -10.68
CA SER A 47 -2.40 15.69 -10.08
C SER A 47 -1.98 17.14 -9.78
N SER A 48 -0.69 17.41 -9.57
CA SER A 48 -0.19 18.76 -9.24
C SER A 48 -0.25 19.75 -10.40
N GLY A 49 -0.46 19.27 -11.63
CA GLY A 49 -0.47 20.10 -12.83
C GLY A 49 0.93 20.53 -13.31
N LEU A 50 1.99 20.12 -12.61
CA LEU A 50 3.36 20.43 -12.99
C LEU A 50 3.78 19.69 -14.27
N THR A 51 4.44 20.41 -15.16
CA THR A 51 5.09 19.82 -16.33
C THR A 51 6.45 19.22 -15.95
N LEU A 52 7.00 18.39 -16.83
CA LEU A 52 8.38 17.91 -16.64
C LEU A 52 9.38 19.07 -16.63
N ASP A 53 9.12 20.15 -17.35
CA ASP A 53 10.02 21.30 -17.42
C ASP A 53 9.98 22.12 -16.11
N ASP A 54 8.81 22.19 -15.45
CA ASP A 54 8.70 22.73 -14.09
C ASP A 54 9.51 21.91 -13.08
N LEU A 55 9.48 20.57 -13.20
CA LEU A 55 10.26 19.69 -12.34
C LEU A 55 11.77 19.83 -12.60
N VAL A 56 12.18 20.02 -13.86
CA VAL A 56 13.58 20.33 -14.20
C VAL A 56 14.01 21.62 -13.51
N HIS A 57 13.22 22.69 -13.63
CA HIS A 57 13.53 23.98 -13.04
C HIS A 57 13.62 23.92 -11.50
N ARG A 58 12.70 23.20 -10.85
CA ARG A 58 12.64 23.11 -9.38
C ARG A 58 13.66 22.15 -8.77
N SER A 59 13.97 21.05 -9.45
CA SER A 59 14.84 20.00 -8.90
C SER A 59 16.30 20.16 -9.31
N GLY A 60 16.58 20.92 -10.38
CA GLY A 60 17.93 21.07 -10.95
C GLY A 60 18.41 19.85 -11.76
N TYR A 61 17.58 18.81 -11.92
CA TYR A 61 17.93 17.61 -12.68
C TYR A 61 17.43 17.67 -14.12
N SER A 62 18.15 17.01 -15.03
CA SER A 62 17.76 16.93 -16.44
C SER A 62 16.45 16.17 -16.61
N LYS A 63 15.70 16.52 -17.68
CA LYS A 63 14.44 15.86 -18.05
C LYS A 63 14.58 14.35 -18.19
N THR A 64 15.72 13.89 -18.71
CA THR A 64 16.04 12.46 -18.85
C THR A 64 16.12 11.78 -17.49
N ARG A 65 16.92 12.33 -16.55
CA ARG A 65 17.07 11.76 -15.19
C ARG A 65 15.75 11.72 -14.43
N ILE A 66 14.95 12.78 -14.54
CA ILE A 66 13.60 12.83 -13.94
C ILE A 66 12.71 11.75 -14.56
N SER A 67 12.74 11.58 -15.88
CA SER A 67 11.93 10.55 -16.56
C SER A 67 12.36 9.14 -16.18
N GLU A 68 13.67 8.88 -16.04
CA GLU A 68 14.22 7.60 -15.58
C GLU A 68 13.75 7.27 -14.16
N LEU A 69 13.86 8.24 -13.23
CA LEU A 69 13.36 8.11 -11.86
C LEU A 69 11.86 7.79 -11.85
N LEU A 70 11.05 8.57 -12.58
CA LEU A 70 9.59 8.37 -12.62
C LEU A 70 9.17 7.04 -13.29
N ARG A 71 10.06 6.40 -14.04
CA ARG A 71 9.83 5.06 -14.62
C ARG A 71 10.39 3.95 -13.75
N GLY A 72 11.22 4.26 -12.74
CA GLY A 72 11.95 3.26 -11.97
C GLY A 72 12.88 2.42 -12.87
N ASN A 73 13.42 3.02 -13.94
CA ASN A 73 14.34 2.37 -14.87
C ASN A 73 15.80 2.60 -14.45
N GLY A 74 16.68 1.66 -14.81
CA GLY A 74 18.11 1.78 -14.57
C GLY A 74 18.51 1.42 -13.14
N TYR A 75 19.59 2.05 -12.66
CA TYR A 75 20.05 1.85 -11.29
C TYR A 75 19.06 2.45 -10.28
N TYR A 76 18.99 1.84 -9.09
CA TYR A 76 18.21 2.40 -7.99
C TYR A 76 18.64 3.86 -7.71
N PRO A 77 17.69 4.82 -7.67
CA PRO A 77 18.03 6.23 -7.61
C PRO A 77 18.71 6.57 -6.29
N THR A 78 19.65 7.50 -6.34
CA THR A 78 20.26 8.03 -5.12
C THR A 78 19.25 8.85 -4.31
N TRP A 79 19.56 9.10 -3.04
CA TRP A 79 18.66 9.86 -2.18
C TRP A 79 18.55 11.32 -2.63
N GLU A 80 19.61 11.93 -3.15
CA GLU A 80 19.66 13.35 -3.52
C GLU A 80 18.66 13.69 -4.63
N ILE A 81 18.59 12.88 -5.69
CA ILE A 81 17.62 13.10 -6.77
C ILE A 81 16.19 12.86 -6.30
N THR A 82 16.00 11.85 -5.45
CA THR A 82 14.68 11.54 -4.88
C THR A 82 14.22 12.66 -3.96
N PHE A 83 15.11 13.17 -3.12
CA PHE A 83 14.87 14.29 -2.22
C PHE A 83 14.52 15.57 -2.98
N SER A 84 15.32 15.97 -3.98
CA SER A 84 15.00 17.16 -4.79
C SER A 84 13.64 17.02 -5.48
N MET A 85 13.29 15.83 -5.95
CA MET A 85 11.99 15.58 -6.57
C MET A 85 10.84 15.75 -5.58
N ILE A 86 10.89 15.09 -4.41
CA ILE A 86 9.82 15.18 -3.42
C ILE A 86 9.69 16.59 -2.84
N ARG A 87 10.79 17.33 -2.69
CA ARG A 87 10.76 18.75 -2.28
C ARG A 87 10.10 19.63 -3.33
N ALA A 88 10.42 19.43 -4.62
CA ALA A 88 9.76 20.14 -5.72
C ALA A 88 8.25 19.89 -5.79
N LEU A 89 7.80 18.73 -5.29
CA LEU A 89 6.40 18.31 -5.20
C LEU A 89 5.74 18.67 -3.87
N GLY A 90 6.47 19.17 -2.87
CA GLY A 90 5.93 19.44 -1.54
C GLY A 90 5.51 18.18 -0.76
N LEU A 91 6.09 17.02 -1.07
CA LEU A 91 5.80 15.76 -0.38
C LEU A 91 6.63 15.63 0.92
N PRO A 92 6.08 14.95 1.95
CA PRO A 92 6.77 14.77 3.23
C PRO A 92 8.04 13.93 3.07
N VAL A 93 9.13 14.41 3.66
CA VAL A 93 10.48 13.86 3.48
C VAL A 93 10.67 12.60 4.30
N ARG A 94 10.19 12.61 5.55
CA ARG A 94 10.47 11.54 6.50
C ARG A 94 9.85 10.18 6.12
N PRO A 95 8.56 10.06 5.76
CA PRO A 95 8.02 8.79 5.28
C PRO A 95 8.70 8.37 3.97
N MET A 96 8.97 9.32 3.08
CA MET A 96 9.63 9.04 1.82
C MET A 96 11.04 8.46 2.02
N ARG A 97 11.82 8.97 2.97
CA ARG A 97 13.16 8.44 3.29
C ARG A 97 13.09 7.00 3.79
N ARG A 98 12.11 6.66 4.63
CA ARG A 98 11.92 5.29 5.13
C ARG A 98 11.55 4.33 3.99
N LEU A 99 10.63 4.75 3.13
CA LEU A 99 10.24 3.99 1.94
C LEU A 99 11.40 3.80 0.96
N TRP A 100 12.15 4.86 0.68
CA TRP A 100 13.34 4.82 -0.17
C TRP A 100 14.42 3.89 0.43
N THR A 101 14.60 3.90 1.75
CA THR A 101 15.57 3.02 2.41
C THR A 101 15.15 1.55 2.28
N ALA A 102 13.86 1.24 2.46
CA ALA A 102 13.34 -0.11 2.30
C ALA A 102 13.52 -0.61 0.86
N ALA A 103 13.20 0.22 -0.13
CA ALA A 103 13.38 -0.10 -1.54
C ALA A 103 14.85 -0.22 -1.96
N ALA A 104 15.76 0.56 -1.36
CA ALA A 104 17.20 0.42 -1.57
C ALA A 104 17.72 -0.96 -1.11
N ARG A 105 17.28 -1.41 0.07
CA ARG A 105 17.62 -2.73 0.61
C ARG A 105 17.07 -3.86 -0.25
N GLU A 106 15.83 -3.73 -0.73
CA GLU A 106 15.23 -4.68 -1.67
C GLU A 106 16.02 -4.75 -2.99
N ALA A 107 16.52 -3.60 -3.47
CA ALA A 107 17.43 -3.51 -4.61
C ALA A 107 18.87 -3.93 -4.30
N ARG A 108 19.11 -4.60 -3.16
CA ARG A 108 20.40 -5.12 -2.70
C ARG A 108 21.50 -4.06 -2.62
N LYS A 109 21.14 -2.84 -2.22
CA LYS A 109 22.12 -1.79 -1.92
C LYS A 109 22.74 -2.03 -0.55
N GLU A 110 24.06 -1.90 -0.51
CA GLU A 110 24.84 -2.02 0.71
C GLU A 110 24.47 -0.96 1.74
N ARG A 111 24.58 -1.32 3.03
CA ARG A 111 24.22 -0.40 4.13
C ARG A 111 25.02 0.90 4.09
N TRP A 112 26.33 0.82 3.86
CA TRP A 112 27.20 1.99 3.79
C TRP A 112 26.80 2.95 2.66
N TRP A 113 26.36 2.41 1.51
CA TRP A 113 25.91 3.21 0.37
C TRP A 113 24.62 3.96 0.71
N ILE A 114 23.68 3.28 1.39
CA ILE A 114 22.43 3.89 1.86
C ILE A 114 22.73 5.04 2.83
N GLU A 115 23.61 4.81 3.80
CA GLU A 115 24.01 5.81 4.79
C GLU A 115 24.73 7.00 4.13
N GLN A 116 25.62 6.74 3.18
CA GLN A 116 26.30 7.80 2.42
C GLN A 116 25.31 8.66 1.61
N CYS A 117 24.35 8.05 0.90
CA CYS A 117 23.32 8.80 0.18
C CYS A 117 22.44 9.63 1.12
N ILE A 118 22.04 9.08 2.27
CA ILE A 118 21.26 9.83 3.25
C ILE A 118 22.08 10.99 3.83
N GLY A 119 23.37 10.78 4.11
CA GLY A 119 24.26 11.78 4.70
C GLY A 119 24.58 12.96 3.79
N GLN A 120 24.40 12.84 2.47
CA GLN A 120 24.58 13.95 1.52
C GLN A 120 23.51 15.03 1.63
N VAL A 121 22.37 14.72 2.25
CA VAL A 121 21.25 15.65 2.36
C VAL A 121 20.75 15.75 3.79
N ALA A 122 20.95 16.91 4.40
CA ALA A 122 20.35 17.22 5.70
C ALA A 122 18.82 17.21 5.58
N CYS A 123 18.16 16.41 6.42
CA CYS A 123 16.71 16.34 6.51
C CYS A 123 16.28 16.81 7.90
N GLU A 124 15.41 17.80 7.96
CA GLU A 124 14.82 18.25 9.22
C GLU A 124 13.87 17.21 9.81
N ALA A 125 13.64 17.31 11.11
CA ALA A 125 12.68 16.47 11.82
C ALA A 125 11.26 16.91 11.44
N GLU A 126 10.55 16.04 10.73
CA GLU A 126 9.15 16.25 10.36
C GLU A 126 8.26 15.30 11.21
N PRO A 127 7.35 15.82 12.05
CA PRO A 127 6.35 15.00 12.71
C PRO A 127 5.20 14.65 11.74
N PRO A 128 4.57 13.47 11.87
CA PRO A 128 3.37 13.16 11.11
C PRO A 128 2.20 14.08 11.50
N PRO A 129 1.25 14.35 10.58
CA PRO A 129 0.01 15.06 10.91
C PRO A 129 -0.72 14.41 12.10
N LEU A 130 -1.34 15.20 12.97
CA LEU A 130 -2.04 14.68 14.16
C LEU A 130 -3.12 13.66 13.81
N ALA A 131 -3.91 13.93 12.76
CA ALA A 131 -4.93 12.99 12.30
C ALA A 131 -4.32 11.65 11.82
N HIS A 132 -3.13 11.69 11.22
CA HIS A 132 -2.39 10.49 10.82
C HIS A 132 -1.87 9.72 12.04
N GLN A 133 -1.40 10.43 13.07
CA GLN A 133 -0.99 9.82 14.34
C GLN A 133 -2.15 9.09 15.03
N ALA A 134 -3.29 9.76 15.17
CA ALA A 134 -4.50 9.17 15.75
C ALA A 134 -4.99 7.95 14.94
N PHE A 135 -4.90 8.03 13.61
CA PHE A 135 -5.22 6.91 12.73
C PHE A 135 -4.29 5.71 12.95
N ILE A 136 -2.97 5.95 13.06
CA ILE A 136 -2.00 4.91 13.36
C ILE A 136 -2.33 4.23 14.69
N GLU A 137 -2.62 5.02 15.73
CA GLU A 137 -2.92 4.50 17.06
C GLU A 137 -4.12 3.55 17.03
N ALA A 138 -5.21 3.97 16.37
CA ALA A 138 -6.41 3.16 16.23
C ALA A 138 -6.20 1.89 15.37
N MET A 139 -5.40 1.98 14.30
CA MET A 139 -5.29 0.91 13.30
C MET A 139 -4.13 -0.05 13.53
N ARG A 140 -3.13 0.31 14.37
CA ARG A 140 -1.91 -0.48 14.53
C ARG A 140 -2.19 -1.92 14.94
N ALA A 141 -3.01 -2.12 15.98
CA ALA A 141 -3.32 -3.46 16.48
C ALA A 141 -4.03 -4.33 15.43
N PRO A 142 -5.19 -3.93 14.86
CA PRO A 142 -5.89 -4.76 13.89
C PRO A 142 -5.08 -4.98 12.59
N TYR A 143 -4.32 -3.98 12.13
CA TYR A 143 -3.47 -4.14 10.94
C TYR A 143 -2.32 -5.11 11.18
N THR A 144 -1.75 -5.11 12.38
CA THR A 144 -0.71 -6.05 12.79
C THR A 144 -1.26 -7.47 12.90
N ALA A 145 -2.46 -7.64 13.49
CA ALA A 145 -3.11 -8.95 13.59
C ALA A 145 -3.37 -9.55 12.21
N TYR A 146 -3.98 -8.77 11.30
CA TYR A 146 -4.19 -9.22 9.92
C TYR A 146 -2.88 -9.56 9.21
N ALA A 147 -1.85 -8.72 9.33
CA ALA A 147 -0.55 -8.99 8.72
C ALA A 147 0.09 -10.28 9.26
N ARG A 148 -0.04 -10.58 10.55
CA ARG A 148 0.47 -11.83 11.16
C ARG A 148 -0.20 -13.08 10.62
N ALA A 149 -1.48 -13.02 10.24
CA ALA A 149 -2.18 -14.15 9.64
C ALA A 149 -1.51 -14.62 8.32
N PHE A 150 -0.82 -13.73 7.61
CA PHE A 150 -0.16 -14.04 6.33
C PHE A 150 1.37 -14.04 6.40
N LEU A 151 1.97 -13.33 7.36
CA LEU A 151 3.40 -13.10 7.43
C LEU A 151 3.97 -13.73 8.70
N LEU A 152 4.62 -14.87 8.54
CA LEU A 152 5.20 -15.67 9.63
C LEU A 152 6.25 -14.95 10.48
N ALA A 153 7.02 -14.05 9.87
CA ALA A 153 8.13 -13.38 10.55
C ALA A 153 7.70 -12.00 11.03
N GLU A 154 7.85 -11.75 12.33
CA GLU A 154 7.46 -10.48 12.98
C GLU A 154 8.13 -9.26 12.32
N ASP A 155 9.37 -9.40 11.84
CA ASP A 155 10.05 -8.33 11.10
C ASP A 155 9.32 -7.98 9.79
N ARG A 156 8.75 -8.98 9.10
CA ARG A 156 7.97 -8.76 7.87
C ARG A 156 6.63 -8.12 8.19
N VAL A 157 6.00 -8.51 9.30
CA VAL A 157 4.76 -7.89 9.82
C VAL A 157 5.01 -6.41 10.10
N ARG A 158 6.00 -6.10 10.96
CA ARG A 158 6.33 -4.71 11.32
C ARG A 158 6.68 -3.89 10.09
N TRP A 159 7.38 -4.48 9.12
CA TRP A 159 7.72 -3.79 7.89
C TRP A 159 6.50 -3.51 7.01
N ALA A 160 5.61 -4.49 6.76
CA ALA A 160 4.44 -4.29 5.91
C ALA A 160 3.46 -3.26 6.50
N VAL A 161 3.24 -3.31 7.81
CA VAL A 161 2.39 -2.34 8.53
C VAL A 161 3.04 -0.96 8.55
N GLY A 162 4.34 -0.87 8.87
CA GLY A 162 5.09 0.39 8.86
C GLY A 162 5.12 1.06 7.48
N GLU A 163 5.40 0.29 6.42
CA GLU A 163 5.35 0.77 5.03
C GLU A 163 3.97 1.31 4.67
N THR A 164 2.90 0.63 5.09
CA THR A 164 1.52 1.08 4.87
C THR A 164 1.29 2.46 5.50
N PHE A 165 1.69 2.65 6.75
CA PHE A 165 1.55 3.94 7.41
C PHE A 165 2.43 5.03 6.80
N ASP A 166 3.61 4.69 6.30
CA ASP A 166 4.48 5.63 5.58
C ASP A 166 3.87 6.07 4.25
N LEU A 167 3.26 5.15 3.51
CA LEU A 167 2.53 5.47 2.28
C LEU A 167 1.30 6.33 2.56
N LEU A 168 0.56 6.03 3.64
CA LEU A 168 -0.57 6.86 4.08
C LEU A 168 -0.12 8.28 4.43
N TRP A 169 1.02 8.42 5.14
CA TRP A 169 1.59 9.74 5.43
C TRP A 169 1.95 10.46 4.13
N LEU A 170 2.65 9.79 3.22
CA LEU A 170 3.11 10.36 1.95
C LEU A 170 1.96 10.94 1.11
N SER A 171 0.76 10.38 1.23
CA SER A 171 -0.43 10.85 0.53
C SER A 171 -1.55 11.37 1.44
N TRP A 172 -1.23 11.78 2.68
CA TRP A 172 -2.25 12.00 3.71
C TRP A 172 -3.31 13.02 3.30
N ASP A 173 -2.92 14.15 2.72
CA ASP A 173 -3.88 15.20 2.32
C ASP A 173 -4.91 14.71 1.29
N THR A 174 -4.47 13.81 0.40
CA THR A 174 -5.35 13.18 -0.59
C THR A 174 -6.24 12.12 0.07
N VAL A 175 -5.65 11.27 0.93
CA VAL A 175 -6.38 10.19 1.59
C VAL A 175 -7.42 10.75 2.55
N ALA A 176 -7.08 11.76 3.36
CA ALA A 176 -7.96 12.38 4.34
C ALA A 176 -9.17 13.07 3.70
N SER A 177 -9.07 13.45 2.42
CA SER A 177 -10.15 14.06 1.64
C SER A 177 -11.01 13.03 0.92
N SER A 178 -10.72 11.73 1.05
CA SER A 178 -11.53 10.66 0.45
C SER A 178 -12.81 10.42 1.25
N GLU A 179 -13.87 10.01 0.54
CA GLU A 179 -15.16 9.65 1.15
C GLU A 179 -15.02 8.55 2.21
N ASN A 180 -14.04 7.67 2.05
CA ASN A 180 -13.80 6.56 2.97
C ASN A 180 -12.30 6.27 3.16
N VAL A 181 -11.68 7.07 4.03
CA VAL A 181 -10.28 6.95 4.47
C VAL A 181 -9.94 5.52 4.89
N ARG A 182 -10.83 4.89 5.69
CA ARG A 182 -10.59 3.56 6.27
C ARG A 182 -10.56 2.48 5.21
N ARG A 183 -11.49 2.51 4.25
CA ARG A 183 -11.49 1.58 3.13
C ARG A 183 -10.25 1.74 2.25
N GLY A 184 -9.85 2.97 1.94
CA GLY A 184 -8.63 3.23 1.19
C GLY A 184 -7.38 2.68 1.89
N ALA A 185 -7.25 2.93 3.19
CA ALA A 185 -6.15 2.45 4.01
C ALA A 185 -6.15 0.92 4.16
N TRP A 186 -7.32 0.30 4.34
CA TRP A 186 -7.47 -1.15 4.39
C TRP A 186 -6.99 -1.83 3.10
N LEU A 187 -7.46 -1.32 1.95
CA LEU A 187 -7.07 -1.87 0.65
C LEU A 187 -5.55 -1.71 0.40
N LEU A 188 -4.96 -0.61 0.85
CA LEU A 188 -3.52 -0.41 0.80
C LEU A 188 -2.78 -1.46 1.64
N LEU A 189 -3.13 -1.60 2.92
CA LEU A 189 -2.57 -2.62 3.82
C LEU A 189 -2.68 -4.01 3.19
N ARG A 190 -3.89 -4.41 2.81
CA ARG A 190 -4.18 -5.71 2.21
C ARG A 190 -3.27 -5.98 1.03
N SER A 191 -3.15 -5.02 0.11
CA SER A 191 -2.28 -5.18 -1.06
C SER A 191 -0.81 -5.38 -0.67
N ARG A 192 -0.32 -4.69 0.38
CA ARG A 192 1.08 -4.78 0.84
C ARG A 192 1.37 -6.09 1.57
N VAL A 193 0.42 -6.56 2.36
CA VAL A 193 0.49 -7.85 3.07
C VAL A 193 0.44 -8.99 2.06
N LEU A 194 -0.57 -9.01 1.20
CA LEU A 194 -0.73 -10.07 0.21
C LEU A 194 0.44 -10.11 -0.77
N ALA A 195 0.96 -8.98 -1.25
CA ALA A 195 2.15 -8.98 -2.13
C ALA A 195 3.41 -9.59 -1.48
N ARG A 196 3.44 -9.71 -0.15
CA ARG A 196 4.53 -10.31 0.63
C ARG A 196 4.23 -11.71 1.13
N ALA A 197 2.97 -12.13 1.11
CA ALA A 197 2.58 -13.47 1.49
C ALA A 197 3.26 -14.50 0.58
N THR A 198 3.58 -15.67 1.14
CA THR A 198 3.87 -16.85 0.32
C THR A 198 2.61 -17.20 -0.46
N HIS A 199 2.78 -17.62 -1.72
CA HIS A 199 1.65 -18.02 -2.55
C HIS A 199 1.79 -19.46 -3.02
N ARG A 200 0.67 -20.17 -3.03
CA ARG A 200 0.51 -21.50 -3.62
C ARG A 200 -0.68 -21.45 -4.56
N ASP A 201 -0.49 -21.94 -5.79
CA ASP A 201 -1.52 -21.94 -6.84
C ASP A 201 -2.17 -20.55 -7.06
N GLY A 202 -1.36 -19.49 -6.97
CA GLY A 202 -1.80 -18.10 -7.14
C GLY A 202 -2.58 -17.50 -5.96
N ARG A 203 -2.65 -18.19 -4.81
CA ARG A 203 -3.37 -17.75 -3.61
C ARG A 203 -2.43 -17.60 -2.42
N PRO A 204 -2.72 -16.69 -1.47
CA PRO A 204 -1.91 -16.56 -0.26
C PRO A 204 -1.95 -17.85 0.57
N ASP A 205 -0.81 -18.26 1.10
CA ASP A 205 -0.69 -19.44 1.95
C ASP A 205 -0.93 -19.06 3.41
N LEU A 206 -2.07 -19.52 3.94
CA LEU A 206 -2.49 -19.31 5.33
C LEU A 206 -2.10 -20.47 6.25
N ARG A 207 -1.57 -21.58 5.74
CA ARG A 207 -1.29 -22.77 6.57
C ARG A 207 -0.28 -22.49 7.67
N ALA A 208 0.56 -21.50 7.48
CA ALA A 208 1.52 -21.10 8.47
C ALA A 208 0.87 -20.50 9.74
N ALA A 209 -0.37 -20.02 9.64
CA ALA A 209 -1.19 -19.63 10.79
C ALA A 209 -1.67 -20.82 11.62
N VAL A 210 -1.64 -22.07 11.10
CA VAL A 210 -2.11 -23.27 11.83
C VAL A 210 -1.28 -23.44 13.09
N PHE A 211 0.03 -23.24 12.97
CA PHE A 211 0.99 -23.36 14.06
C PHE A 211 0.89 -22.22 15.10
N SER A 212 0.14 -21.17 14.79
CA SER A 212 -0.12 -20.03 15.68
C SER A 212 -1.51 -20.11 16.34
N THR A 213 -2.30 -21.13 16.02
CA THR A 213 -3.65 -21.32 16.59
C THR A 213 -3.53 -22.05 17.91
N GLU A 214 -4.09 -21.48 18.99
CA GLU A 214 -3.94 -22.00 20.38
C GLU A 214 -4.39 -23.46 20.52
N GLU A 215 -5.36 -23.89 19.72
CA GLU A 215 -5.91 -25.27 19.67
C GLU A 215 -4.89 -26.34 19.25
N VAL A 216 -3.81 -25.94 18.56
CA VAL A 216 -2.75 -26.83 18.07
C VAL A 216 -1.59 -26.93 19.08
N SER A 217 -1.57 -26.11 20.13
CA SER A 217 -0.42 -26.03 21.04
C SER A 217 -0.36 -27.15 22.10
N ASP A 218 -1.41 -27.97 22.26
CA ASP A 218 -1.43 -29.07 23.23
C ASP A 218 -1.35 -30.44 22.55
N SER A 219 -0.43 -31.27 23.05
CA SER A 219 -0.15 -32.64 22.60
C SER A 219 -1.27 -33.61 23.01
N VAL A 220 -2.44 -33.48 22.36
CA VAL A 220 -3.64 -34.31 22.58
C VAL A 220 -3.78 -35.35 21.45
N PRO A 221 -4.16 -36.62 21.75
CA PRO A 221 -4.50 -37.61 20.73
C PRO A 221 -5.64 -37.11 19.83
N GLY A 222 -5.44 -37.10 18.50
CA GLY A 222 -6.35 -36.48 17.51
C GLY A 222 -5.77 -35.26 16.79
N HIS A 223 -4.60 -34.78 17.25
CA HIS A 223 -3.88 -33.64 16.70
C HIS A 223 -3.67 -33.66 15.18
N LEU A 224 -3.35 -34.82 14.58
CA LEU A 224 -3.14 -34.92 13.13
C LEU A 224 -4.44 -34.72 12.33
N VAL A 225 -5.59 -35.14 12.87
CA VAL A 225 -6.90 -34.94 12.21
C VAL A 225 -7.29 -33.48 12.31
N LEU A 226 -7.19 -32.89 13.52
CA LEU A 226 -7.43 -31.45 13.72
C LEU A 226 -6.53 -30.58 12.83
N MET A 227 -5.25 -30.93 12.70
CA MET A 227 -4.33 -30.23 11.78
C MET A 227 -4.76 -30.35 10.32
N THR A 228 -5.25 -31.52 9.89
CA THR A 228 -5.69 -31.73 8.51
C THR A 228 -6.95 -30.90 8.23
N ASP A 229 -7.92 -30.93 9.14
CA ASP A 229 -9.14 -30.12 9.05
C ASP A 229 -8.84 -28.61 9.03
N LEU A 230 -7.88 -28.15 9.84
CA LEU A 230 -7.42 -26.75 9.86
C LEU A 230 -6.69 -26.36 8.57
N VAL A 231 -5.90 -27.28 7.99
CA VAL A 231 -5.25 -27.07 6.69
C VAL A 231 -6.29 -26.90 5.59
N ASP A 232 -7.30 -27.77 5.54
CA ASP A 232 -8.38 -27.70 4.55
C ASP A 232 -9.23 -26.43 4.73
N LEU A 233 -9.50 -26.04 5.97
CA LEU A 233 -10.17 -24.77 6.29
C LEU A 233 -9.35 -23.58 5.77
N PHE A 234 -8.04 -23.54 6.02
CA PHE A 234 -7.21 -22.40 5.61
C PHE A 234 -7.02 -22.34 4.09
N ASP A 235 -6.97 -23.49 3.43
CA ASP A 235 -7.03 -23.56 1.97
C ASP A 235 -8.38 -23.07 1.43
N ALA A 236 -9.49 -23.41 2.08
CA ALA A 236 -10.80 -22.90 1.72
C ALA A 236 -10.90 -21.37 1.90
N ILE A 237 -10.37 -20.83 3.01
CA ILE A 237 -10.32 -19.39 3.27
C ILE A 237 -9.52 -18.66 2.20
N ALA A 238 -8.33 -19.17 1.84
CA ALA A 238 -7.48 -18.58 0.80
C ALA A 238 -8.13 -18.54 -0.59
N ARG A 239 -9.20 -19.32 -0.81
CA ARG A 239 -9.97 -19.39 -2.06
C ARG A 239 -11.15 -18.42 -2.12
N LEU A 240 -11.50 -17.80 -1.00
CA LEU A 240 -12.60 -16.83 -0.96
C LEU A 240 -12.29 -15.57 -1.78
N PRO A 241 -13.32 -14.87 -2.29
CA PRO A 241 -13.20 -13.49 -2.73
C PRO A 241 -12.54 -12.60 -1.66
N GLN A 242 -11.76 -11.61 -2.06
CA GLN A 242 -10.89 -10.86 -1.14
C GLN A 242 -11.61 -10.27 0.07
N ASP A 243 -12.78 -9.64 -0.12
CA ASP A 243 -13.51 -9.06 1.02
C ASP A 243 -14.09 -10.15 1.95
N GLN A 244 -14.48 -11.31 1.42
CA GLN A 244 -14.92 -12.46 2.24
C GLN A 244 -13.76 -13.05 3.02
N MET A 245 -12.61 -13.24 2.36
CA MET A 245 -11.37 -13.68 3.01
C MET A 245 -10.97 -12.72 4.12
N ASP A 246 -11.02 -11.41 3.87
CA ASP A 246 -10.67 -10.39 4.86
C ASP A 246 -11.55 -10.48 6.11
N VAL A 247 -12.87 -10.55 5.94
CA VAL A 247 -13.82 -10.66 7.07
C VAL A 247 -13.60 -11.95 7.84
N VAL A 248 -13.41 -13.07 7.15
CA VAL A 248 -13.14 -14.37 7.80
C VAL A 248 -11.83 -14.36 8.56
N VAL A 249 -10.75 -13.85 7.96
CA VAL A 249 -9.44 -13.77 8.64
C VAL A 249 -9.51 -12.85 9.86
N LEU A 250 -10.12 -11.67 9.73
CA LEU A 250 -10.24 -10.73 10.84
C LEU A 250 -11.10 -11.29 11.98
N GLY A 251 -12.22 -11.94 11.65
CA GLY A 251 -13.13 -12.49 12.65
C GLY A 251 -12.58 -13.75 13.31
N HIS A 252 -12.17 -14.73 12.51
CA HIS A 252 -11.83 -16.06 13.00
C HIS A 252 -10.36 -16.24 13.34
N LEU A 253 -9.43 -15.65 12.59
CA LEU A 253 -7.99 -15.79 12.87
C LEU A 253 -7.44 -14.67 13.75
N CYS A 254 -8.04 -13.49 13.71
CA CYS A 254 -7.62 -12.35 14.51
C CYS A 254 -8.53 -12.07 15.72
N GLY A 255 -9.70 -12.71 15.81
CA GLY A 255 -10.63 -12.57 16.94
C GLY A 255 -11.30 -11.20 17.03
N LEU A 256 -11.45 -10.48 15.92
CA LEU A 256 -12.08 -9.16 15.92
C LEU A 256 -13.60 -9.29 15.87
N ASP A 257 -14.27 -8.40 16.59
CA ASP A 257 -15.74 -8.35 16.60
C ASP A 257 -16.32 -7.98 15.22
N LEU A 258 -17.29 -8.77 14.77
CA LEU A 258 -17.94 -8.64 13.46
C LEU A 258 -18.89 -7.44 13.38
N ALA A 259 -19.51 -7.05 14.48
CA ALA A 259 -20.55 -6.02 14.49
C ALA A 259 -19.97 -4.60 14.47
N GLU A 260 -18.82 -4.39 15.13
CA GLU A 260 -18.24 -3.07 15.35
C GLU A 260 -16.81 -2.96 14.80
N THR A 261 -15.93 -3.89 15.18
CA THR A 261 -14.49 -3.73 14.93
C THR A 261 -14.14 -3.98 13.46
N ILE A 262 -14.64 -5.05 12.86
CA ILE A 262 -14.37 -5.36 11.44
C ILE A 262 -14.89 -4.26 10.50
N PRO A 263 -16.14 -3.77 10.61
CA PRO A 263 -16.62 -2.64 9.81
C PRO A 263 -15.75 -1.39 9.99
N TYR A 264 -15.36 -1.09 11.24
CA TYR A 264 -14.49 0.05 11.54
C TYR A 264 -13.14 -0.09 10.82
N VAL A 265 -12.43 -1.21 10.99
CA VAL A 265 -11.09 -1.46 10.43
C VAL A 265 -11.09 -1.48 8.90
N THR A 266 -12.08 -2.14 8.30
CA THR A 266 -12.17 -2.34 6.84
C THR A 266 -12.79 -1.15 6.10
N GLY A 267 -13.47 -0.26 6.83
CA GLY A 267 -14.27 0.82 6.28
C GLY A 267 -15.56 0.36 5.59
N LEU A 268 -15.98 -0.89 5.78
CA LEU A 268 -17.28 -1.37 5.31
C LEU A 268 -18.40 -0.88 6.26
N SER A 269 -19.64 -0.82 5.76
CA SER A 269 -20.78 -0.64 6.67
C SER A 269 -21.05 -1.94 7.45
N PRO A 270 -21.66 -1.88 8.64
CA PRO A 270 -22.03 -3.09 9.37
C PRO A 270 -22.92 -4.03 8.55
N ALA A 271 -23.90 -3.49 7.82
CA ALA A 271 -24.78 -4.27 6.95
C ALA A 271 -24.01 -5.00 5.83
N ILE A 272 -23.06 -4.32 5.16
CA ILE A 272 -22.22 -4.97 4.15
C ILE A 272 -21.33 -6.03 4.78
N THR A 273 -20.76 -5.75 5.95
CA THR A 273 -19.88 -6.69 6.66
C THR A 273 -20.63 -7.98 7.02
N HIS A 274 -21.85 -7.88 7.55
CA HIS A 274 -22.70 -9.03 7.82
C HIS A 274 -23.07 -9.81 6.55
N ALA A 275 -23.42 -9.13 5.46
CA ALA A 275 -23.70 -9.79 4.20
C ALA A 275 -22.48 -10.54 3.66
N VAL A 276 -21.30 -9.92 3.74
CA VAL A 276 -20.02 -10.53 3.34
C VAL A 276 -19.71 -11.76 4.19
N ASP A 277 -19.86 -11.69 5.53
CA ASP A 277 -19.66 -12.83 6.43
C ASP A 277 -20.61 -13.99 6.10
N HIS A 278 -21.91 -13.70 5.95
CA HIS A 278 -22.91 -14.71 5.59
C HIS A 278 -22.55 -15.41 4.28
N HIS A 279 -22.16 -14.66 3.25
CA HIS A 279 -21.73 -15.24 1.98
C HIS A 279 -20.41 -16.01 2.09
N ALA A 280 -19.49 -15.57 2.93
CA ALA A 280 -18.23 -16.27 3.17
C ALA A 280 -18.48 -17.64 3.81
N ARG A 281 -19.37 -17.73 4.81
CA ARG A 281 -19.76 -19.00 5.46
C ARG A 281 -20.34 -20.00 4.47
N ALA A 282 -21.31 -19.58 3.66
CA ALA A 282 -21.90 -20.43 2.63
C ALA A 282 -20.86 -20.89 1.58
N ALA A 283 -19.92 -20.02 1.21
CA ALA A 283 -18.83 -20.38 0.30
C ALA A 283 -17.84 -21.37 0.92
N LEU A 284 -17.48 -21.19 2.20
CA LEU A 284 -16.62 -22.12 2.93
C LEU A 284 -17.25 -23.51 3.05
N GLU A 285 -18.53 -23.59 3.41
CA GLU A 285 -19.27 -24.86 3.47
C GLU A 285 -19.20 -25.59 2.12
N ALA A 286 -19.49 -24.90 1.01
CA ALA A 286 -19.43 -25.48 -0.32
C ALA A 286 -18.00 -25.94 -0.72
N LEU A 287 -16.97 -25.19 -0.31
CA LEU A 287 -15.57 -25.51 -0.59
C LEU A 287 -15.10 -26.74 0.19
N LEU A 288 -15.47 -26.84 1.48
CA LEU A 288 -15.12 -27.94 2.37
C LEU A 288 -15.84 -29.24 1.97
N HIS A 289 -17.14 -29.18 1.63
CA HIS A 289 -17.87 -30.35 1.11
C HIS A 289 -17.23 -30.90 -0.18
N ARG A 290 -16.68 -30.02 -1.02
CA ARG A 290 -15.99 -30.42 -2.26
C ARG A 290 -14.61 -31.03 -2.01
N ALA A 291 -13.95 -30.66 -0.91
CA ALA A 291 -12.69 -31.25 -0.50
C ALA A 291 -12.91 -32.67 0.05
N GLY A 292 -13.86 -32.82 0.99
CA GLY A 292 -14.18 -34.12 1.60
C GLY A 292 -14.87 -35.13 0.67
N SER A 293 -15.34 -34.72 -0.50
CA SER A 293 -15.89 -35.62 -1.54
C SER A 293 -14.85 -36.07 -2.58
N ARG A 294 -13.59 -35.64 -2.44
CA ARG A 294 -12.47 -36.02 -3.33
C ARG A 294 -11.51 -37.03 -2.70
N GLU A 295 -11.71 -37.40 -1.45
CA GLU A 295 -11.08 -38.55 -0.77
C GLU A 295 -11.95 -39.80 -0.90
#